data_AF-A0A384IEG9-F1
#
_entry.id   AF-A0A384IEG9-F1
#
_cell.length_a   1.000
_cell.length_b   1.000
_cell.length_c   1.000
_cell.angle_alpha   90.00
_cell.angle_beta   90.00
_cell.angle_gamma   90.00
#
_symmetry.space_group_name_H-M   'P 1'
#
loop_
_entity.id
_entity.type
_entity.pdbx_description
1 polymer ?
#
loop_
_entity_poly.entity_id
_entity_poly.type
_entity_poly.pdbx_seq_one_letter_code
_entity_poly.pdbx_strand_id
1 'polypeptide(L)'
;MGELRADWRLRLRPDGPENAVCGAGVLITQDRVLTCAHVVGDPHARMWVEFAENPAIPPVAARVAPDGWLPGRAGPDREDIAVLALDSPRPQARPAPLARHLERGAEVWLGGYAAPFDADGMWLSGRISGLHGDWVQLDARTNAEVVRPGFSGAAVHTGRRNARPEHVVGLVVSWRGDLERELPTDNDLAFSYMIPVDRIARLVPLVAELSGPDGWDHALADRLRRWFAGTDQPAVRFTVVPAGGGRDRTLLHQLHRAHLIHRGGQGRPDALVDALVARLRPPQHQRNRYRDWLLEGGDEPERSLAGPPAATGPVLAVIGLDEDPDPAGLVRVLARVRTLGFRLLIVVRGTEGPGLDAVQSELLVPALDERAEELLRRAEHLERVWLRLGALTDSASAPPRPGADPAIRRRRLHDLRALPDPHDRLAALKQLLRDLRADLTATAGHPGPAGPGLPDQRTGPAGRP
;
A
#
# COMPACT_ATOMS: atom_id res chain seq x y z
N MET A 1 7.08 -15.23 -7.53
CA MET A 1 6.21 -14.91 -8.68
C MET A 1 4.98 -14.22 -8.10
N GLY A 2 4.97 -12.88 -8.09
CA GLY A 2 3.93 -12.09 -7.42
C GLY A 2 2.67 -12.03 -8.29
N GLU A 3 1.57 -12.53 -7.74
CA GLU A 3 0.26 -12.63 -8.38
C GLU A 3 -0.23 -11.29 -8.95
N LEU A 4 -0.82 -11.35 -10.16
CA LEU A 4 -1.36 -10.25 -10.97
C LEU A 4 -2.61 -9.59 -10.36
N ARG A 5 -2.73 -9.53 -9.03
CA ARG A 5 -3.95 -9.08 -8.34
C ARG A 5 -4.02 -7.56 -8.26
N ALA A 6 -5.08 -6.98 -8.83
CA ALA A 6 -5.51 -5.61 -8.67
C ALA A 6 -6.73 -5.55 -7.74
N ASP A 7 -6.57 -5.00 -6.55
CA ASP A 7 -7.67 -4.86 -5.57
C ASP A 7 -8.75 -3.86 -6.02
N TRP A 8 -8.51 -3.12 -7.11
CA TRP A 8 -9.40 -2.06 -7.55
C TRP A 8 -10.35 -2.46 -8.67
N ARG A 9 -10.26 -3.69 -9.20
CA ARG A 9 -11.21 -4.22 -10.19
C ARG A 9 -12.35 -4.93 -9.48
N LEU A 10 -13.57 -4.49 -9.75
CA LEU A 10 -14.75 -4.86 -8.96
C LEU A 10 -15.85 -5.46 -9.82
N ARG A 11 -16.57 -6.44 -9.26
CA ARG A 11 -17.87 -6.91 -9.78
C ARG A 11 -18.99 -6.18 -9.05
N LEU A 12 -20.02 -5.84 -9.80
CA LEU A 12 -21.24 -5.25 -9.25
C LEU A 12 -22.42 -6.20 -9.44
N ARG A 13 -23.17 -6.41 -8.37
CA ARG A 13 -24.42 -7.18 -8.37
C ARG A 13 -25.54 -6.33 -7.79
N PRO A 14 -26.75 -6.38 -8.33
CA PRO A 14 -27.90 -5.70 -7.74
C PRO A 14 -28.37 -6.45 -6.49
N ASP A 15 -28.76 -5.73 -5.43
CA ASP A 15 -29.50 -6.21 -4.25
C ASP A 15 -28.93 -7.37 -3.41
N GLY A 16 -27.87 -8.08 -3.84
CA GLY A 16 -27.27 -9.18 -3.07
C GLY A 16 -26.09 -9.89 -3.78
N PRO A 17 -25.22 -10.58 -3.01
CA PRO A 17 -24.08 -11.35 -3.55
C PRO A 17 -24.47 -12.53 -4.44
N GLU A 18 -25.67 -13.09 -4.26
CA GLU A 18 -26.18 -14.22 -5.01
C GLU A 18 -26.71 -13.86 -6.40
N ASN A 19 -27.01 -12.57 -6.63
CA ASN A 19 -27.56 -12.10 -7.91
C ASN A 19 -26.50 -12.06 -8.99
N ALA A 20 -26.90 -12.22 -10.26
CA ALA A 20 -25.97 -12.19 -11.38
C ALA A 20 -25.17 -10.87 -11.44
N VAL A 21 -23.94 -10.93 -11.94
CA VAL A 21 -23.11 -9.74 -12.17
C VAL A 21 -23.78 -8.88 -13.24
N CYS A 22 -24.10 -7.63 -12.91
CA CYS A 22 -24.71 -6.68 -13.85
C CYS A 22 -23.68 -5.76 -14.53
N GLY A 23 -22.47 -5.68 -13.97
CA GLY A 23 -21.38 -4.89 -14.53
C GLY A 23 -20.14 -4.90 -13.66
N ALA A 24 -19.25 -3.95 -13.93
CA ALA A 24 -17.97 -3.81 -13.27
C ALA A 24 -17.82 -2.41 -12.62
N GLY A 25 -16.80 -2.27 -11.79
CA GLY A 25 -16.44 -0.99 -11.18
C GLY A 25 -14.96 -0.87 -10.87
N VAL A 26 -14.56 0.35 -10.52
CA VAL A 26 -13.18 0.72 -10.20
C VAL A 26 -13.12 1.34 -8.83
N LEU A 27 -12.37 0.75 -7.90
CA LEU A 27 -12.12 1.35 -6.59
C LEU A 27 -11.20 2.58 -6.75
N ILE A 28 -11.66 3.77 -6.36
CA ILE A 28 -10.90 5.03 -6.49
C ILE A 28 -10.45 5.61 -5.14
N THR A 29 -11.12 5.27 -4.04
CA THR A 29 -10.67 5.48 -2.66
C THR A 29 -10.99 4.23 -1.83
N GLN A 30 -10.71 4.22 -0.52
CA GLN A 30 -11.08 3.08 0.34
C GLN A 30 -12.60 2.84 0.43
N ASP A 31 -13.41 3.82 0.03
CA ASP A 31 -14.84 3.87 0.26
C ASP A 31 -15.63 4.42 -0.95
N ARG A 32 -14.97 4.60 -2.10
CA ARG A 32 -15.60 5.09 -3.33
C ARG A 32 -15.27 4.21 -4.51
N VAL A 33 -16.31 3.89 -5.27
CA VAL A 33 -16.26 3.09 -6.50
C VAL A 33 -16.79 3.92 -7.65
N LEU A 34 -16.10 3.85 -8.79
CA LEU A 34 -16.51 4.47 -10.03
C LEU A 34 -17.10 3.39 -10.97
N THR A 35 -18.24 3.65 -11.58
CA THR A 35 -18.91 2.76 -12.54
C THR A 35 -19.80 3.56 -13.50
N CYS A 36 -20.54 2.88 -14.38
CA CYS A 36 -21.53 3.50 -15.25
C CYS A 36 -22.89 3.63 -14.57
N ALA A 37 -23.60 4.72 -14.81
CA ALA A 37 -24.92 4.94 -14.21
C ALA A 37 -25.93 3.85 -14.63
N HIS A 38 -25.90 3.41 -15.88
CA HIS A 38 -26.79 2.35 -16.34
C HIS A 38 -26.55 0.97 -15.70
N VAL A 39 -25.36 0.71 -15.16
CA VAL A 39 -25.07 -0.54 -14.43
C VAL A 39 -25.83 -0.57 -13.10
N VAL A 40 -26.00 0.61 -12.49
CA VAL A 40 -26.74 0.80 -11.24
C VAL A 40 -28.24 0.88 -11.51
N GLY A 41 -28.65 1.50 -12.62
CA GLY A 41 -30.03 1.59 -13.09
C GLY A 41 -30.90 2.61 -12.34
N ASP A 42 -30.82 2.62 -11.00
CA ASP A 42 -31.57 3.53 -10.11
C ASP A 42 -30.60 4.17 -9.09
N PRO A 43 -30.60 5.51 -8.91
CA PRO A 43 -29.73 6.19 -7.94
C PRO A 43 -29.91 5.72 -6.48
N HIS A 44 -31.04 5.14 -6.13
CA HIS A 44 -31.35 4.61 -4.80
C HIS A 44 -31.07 3.11 -4.64
N ALA A 45 -30.71 2.42 -5.72
CA ALA A 45 -30.40 1.00 -5.71
C ALA A 45 -29.27 0.67 -4.73
N ARG A 46 -29.37 -0.53 -4.14
CA ARG A 46 -28.29 -1.11 -3.36
C ARG A 46 -27.47 -2.01 -4.27
N MET A 47 -26.18 -1.72 -4.35
CA MET A 47 -25.23 -2.53 -5.11
C MET A 47 -24.38 -3.36 -4.15
N TRP A 48 -24.02 -4.56 -4.56
CA TRP A 48 -23.04 -5.38 -3.88
C TRP A 48 -21.73 -5.35 -4.68
N VAL A 49 -20.63 -5.02 -3.99
CA VAL A 49 -19.30 -4.81 -4.57
C VAL A 49 -18.39 -5.96 -4.15
N GLU A 50 -17.88 -6.70 -5.12
CA GLU A 50 -16.95 -7.81 -4.91
C GLU A 50 -15.57 -7.52 -5.50
N PHE A 51 -14.53 -7.86 -4.74
CA PHE A 51 -13.12 -7.66 -5.12
C PHE A 51 -12.64 -8.86 -5.94
N ALA A 52 -12.92 -8.81 -7.24
CA ALA A 52 -12.81 -9.96 -8.15
C ALA A 52 -11.45 -10.68 -8.11
N GLU A 53 -10.36 -9.90 -8.06
CA GLU A 53 -9.00 -10.45 -8.05
C GLU A 53 -8.43 -10.61 -6.63
N ASN A 54 -9.18 -10.26 -5.59
CA ASN A 54 -8.76 -10.42 -4.22
C ASN A 54 -9.90 -10.92 -3.31
N PRO A 55 -10.20 -12.23 -3.34
CA PRO A 55 -11.30 -12.82 -2.58
C PRO A 55 -11.08 -12.77 -1.05
N ALA A 56 -9.87 -12.44 -0.58
CA ALA A 56 -9.63 -12.20 0.84
C ALA A 56 -10.27 -10.90 1.35
N ILE A 57 -10.69 -10.01 0.44
CA ILE A 57 -11.40 -8.79 0.78
C ILE A 57 -12.90 -9.11 0.74
N PRO A 58 -13.60 -9.05 1.88
CA PRO A 58 -15.01 -9.39 1.92
C PRO A 58 -15.82 -8.41 1.08
N PRO A 59 -16.82 -8.91 0.34
CA PRO A 59 -17.77 -8.05 -0.36
C PRO A 59 -18.45 -7.03 0.55
N VAL A 60 -19.01 -5.98 -0.05
CA VAL A 60 -19.62 -4.89 0.69
C VAL A 60 -20.75 -4.26 -0.09
N ALA A 61 -21.79 -3.82 0.60
CA ALA A 61 -22.83 -3.02 -0.03
C ALA A 61 -22.32 -1.62 -0.35
N ALA A 62 -22.92 -1.04 -1.36
CA ALA A 62 -22.68 0.33 -1.77
C ALA A 62 -23.98 0.95 -2.29
N ARG A 63 -24.03 2.28 -2.25
CA ARG A 63 -25.11 3.09 -2.82
C ARG A 63 -24.50 4.26 -3.56
N VAL A 64 -25.25 4.90 -4.45
CA VAL A 64 -24.76 6.11 -5.11
C VAL A 64 -24.45 7.18 -4.05
N ALA A 65 -23.25 7.74 -4.12
CA ALA A 65 -22.81 8.81 -3.24
C ALA A 65 -23.60 10.10 -3.55
N PRO A 66 -23.71 11.03 -2.58
CA PRO A 66 -24.22 12.38 -2.87
C PRO A 66 -23.46 12.99 -4.07
N ASP A 67 -24.21 13.58 -5.00
CA ASP A 67 -23.70 14.17 -6.26
C ASP A 67 -22.93 13.19 -7.17
N GLY A 68 -23.00 11.89 -6.87
CA GLY A 68 -22.34 10.83 -7.61
C GLY A 68 -23.18 10.25 -8.73
N TRP A 69 -24.34 10.84 -9.06
CA TRP A 69 -25.26 10.33 -10.09
C TRP A 69 -25.28 11.25 -11.31
N LEU A 70 -24.70 10.80 -12.42
CA LEU A 70 -24.69 11.54 -13.69
C LEU A 70 -25.29 10.64 -14.79
N PRO A 71 -26.64 10.52 -14.86
CA PRO A 71 -27.31 9.59 -15.76
C PRO A 71 -27.26 10.11 -17.20
N GLY A 72 -26.52 9.40 -18.07
CA GLY A 72 -26.23 9.86 -19.44
C GLY A 72 -27.22 9.43 -20.52
N ARG A 73 -28.46 9.04 -20.20
CA ARG A 73 -29.40 8.47 -21.21
C ARG A 73 -30.38 9.48 -21.82
N ALA A 74 -30.59 10.66 -21.23
CA ALA A 74 -31.49 11.67 -21.78
C ALA A 74 -30.88 13.09 -21.67
N GLY A 75 -30.33 13.60 -22.76
CA GLY A 75 -29.77 14.95 -22.86
C GLY A 75 -28.57 15.05 -23.83
N PRO A 76 -28.13 16.27 -24.17
CA PRO A 76 -26.92 16.50 -24.96
C PRO A 76 -25.64 16.03 -24.23
N ASP A 77 -25.67 16.01 -22.89
CA ASP A 77 -24.56 15.56 -22.04
C ASP A 77 -24.72 14.07 -21.68
N ARG A 78 -24.03 13.18 -22.41
CA ARG A 78 -24.07 11.71 -22.25
C ARG A 78 -23.05 11.20 -21.23
N GLU A 79 -23.26 11.54 -19.96
CA GLU A 79 -22.21 11.38 -18.95
C GLU A 79 -22.10 9.97 -18.38
N ASP A 80 -23.21 9.23 -18.22
CA ASP A 80 -23.29 7.82 -17.81
C ASP A 80 -22.27 7.37 -16.75
N ILE A 81 -22.10 8.19 -15.71
CA ILE A 81 -21.18 7.99 -14.60
C ILE A 81 -21.96 7.82 -13.30
N ALA A 82 -21.54 6.84 -12.50
CA ALA A 82 -21.96 6.72 -11.11
C ALA A 82 -20.74 6.59 -10.19
N VAL A 83 -20.77 7.31 -9.06
CA VAL A 83 -19.85 7.15 -7.94
C VAL A 83 -20.61 6.51 -6.79
N LEU A 84 -20.22 5.30 -6.39
CA LEU A 84 -20.81 4.59 -5.27
C LEU A 84 -20.00 4.85 -3.99
N ALA A 85 -20.68 5.06 -2.87
CA ALA A 85 -20.12 5.02 -1.53
C ALA A 85 -20.32 3.62 -0.94
N LEU A 86 -19.25 3.01 -0.44
CA LEU A 86 -19.30 1.73 0.26
C LEU A 86 -19.89 1.92 1.67
N ASP A 87 -20.72 0.97 2.14
CA ASP A 87 -21.29 0.96 3.49
C ASP A 87 -20.19 0.94 4.57
N SER A 88 -19.05 0.34 4.26
CA SER A 88 -17.84 0.39 5.09
C SER A 88 -16.58 0.46 4.23
N PRO A 89 -15.53 1.19 4.65
CA PRO A 89 -14.30 1.28 3.89
C PRO A 89 -13.62 -0.09 3.78
N ARG A 90 -12.84 -0.27 2.72
CA ARG A 90 -11.99 -1.42 2.43
C ARG A 90 -10.54 -0.97 2.39
N PRO A 91 -9.96 -0.60 3.55
CA PRO A 91 -8.65 0.00 3.58
C PRO A 91 -7.50 -0.91 3.14
N GLN A 92 -7.72 -2.23 3.18
CA GLN A 92 -6.83 -3.26 2.68
C GLN A 92 -6.73 -3.28 1.15
N ALA A 93 -7.73 -2.76 0.44
CA ALA A 93 -7.75 -2.70 -1.02
C ALA A 93 -6.95 -1.49 -1.51
N ARG A 94 -6.02 -1.70 -2.44
CA ARG A 94 -5.32 -0.60 -3.11
C ARG A 94 -6.23 0.04 -4.17
N PRO A 95 -6.52 1.36 -4.09
CA PRO A 95 -7.27 2.06 -5.13
C PRO A 95 -6.52 2.14 -6.46
N ALA A 96 -7.26 2.34 -7.54
CA ALA A 96 -6.73 2.44 -8.89
C ALA A 96 -5.91 3.73 -9.09
N PRO A 97 -4.72 3.66 -9.72
CA PRO A 97 -4.02 4.85 -10.20
C PRO A 97 -4.79 5.43 -11.40
N LEU A 98 -5.24 6.67 -11.31
CA LEU A 98 -6.00 7.33 -12.37
C LEU A 98 -5.09 8.23 -13.21
N ALA A 99 -5.16 8.12 -14.54
CA ALA A 99 -4.41 8.96 -15.45
C ALA A 99 -5.34 9.66 -16.45
N ARG A 100 -5.19 10.99 -16.58
CA ARG A 100 -5.96 11.81 -17.52
C ARG A 100 -5.39 11.80 -18.93
N HIS A 101 -4.11 11.45 -19.09
CA HIS A 101 -3.46 11.49 -20.40
C HIS A 101 -3.80 10.26 -21.24
N LEU A 102 -4.11 10.50 -22.51
CA LEU A 102 -4.42 9.48 -23.50
C LEU A 102 -3.53 9.69 -24.72
N GLU A 103 -2.98 8.59 -25.23
CA GLU A 103 -2.21 8.59 -26.46
C GLU A 103 -2.96 7.81 -27.53
N ARG A 104 -3.23 8.46 -28.66
CA ARG A 104 -3.80 7.77 -29.82
C ARG A 104 -2.86 6.66 -30.27
N GLY A 105 -3.43 5.50 -30.56
CA GLY A 105 -2.72 4.30 -30.97
C GLY A 105 -2.12 3.48 -29.82
N ALA A 106 -2.20 3.97 -28.57
CA ALA A 106 -1.75 3.21 -27.42
C ALA A 106 -2.60 1.95 -27.21
N GLU A 107 -1.92 0.87 -26.84
CA GLU A 107 -2.55 -0.39 -26.45
C GLU A 107 -3.13 -0.26 -25.05
N VAL A 108 -4.36 -0.72 -24.89
CA VAL A 108 -5.08 -0.74 -23.62
C VAL A 108 -5.61 -2.14 -23.33
N TRP A 109 -5.81 -2.40 -22.05
CA TRP A 109 -6.40 -3.64 -21.55
C TRP A 109 -7.65 -3.31 -20.76
N LEU A 110 -8.63 -4.21 -20.83
CA LEU A 110 -9.88 -4.09 -20.10
C LEU A 110 -10.35 -5.48 -19.66
N GLY A 111 -10.83 -5.54 -18.42
CA GLY A 111 -11.26 -6.77 -17.76
C GLY A 111 -12.71 -6.65 -17.31
N GLY A 112 -13.59 -7.49 -17.84
CA GLY A 112 -15.02 -7.50 -17.52
C GLY A 112 -15.49 -8.86 -17.02
N TYR A 113 -16.75 -8.94 -16.60
CA TYR A 113 -17.32 -10.12 -15.96
C TYR A 113 -18.58 -10.57 -16.70
N ALA A 114 -18.45 -10.69 -18.02
CA ALA A 114 -19.52 -11.15 -18.89
C ALA A 114 -19.78 -12.64 -18.71
N ALA A 115 -21.04 -13.06 -18.69
CA ALA A 115 -21.39 -14.47 -18.70
C ALA A 115 -20.83 -15.17 -19.97
N PRO A 116 -20.33 -16.43 -19.87
CA PRO A 116 -20.24 -17.28 -18.67
C PRO A 116 -18.93 -17.12 -17.87
N PHE A 117 -18.17 -16.04 -18.09
CA PHE A 117 -16.86 -15.79 -17.49
C PHE A 117 -16.94 -14.84 -16.28
N ASP A 118 -18.10 -14.70 -15.63
CA ASP A 118 -18.29 -13.81 -14.50
C ASP A 118 -17.49 -14.24 -13.26
N ALA A 119 -17.17 -15.54 -13.13
CA ALA A 119 -16.34 -16.10 -12.05
C ALA A 119 -14.84 -15.79 -12.19
N ASP A 120 -14.27 -15.84 -13.40
CA ASP A 120 -12.83 -15.67 -13.65
C ASP A 120 -12.47 -14.32 -14.28
N GLY A 121 -13.47 -13.63 -14.83
CA GLY A 121 -13.28 -12.45 -15.66
C GLY A 121 -12.79 -12.78 -17.07
N MET A 122 -13.05 -11.86 -18.00
CA MET A 122 -12.59 -11.92 -19.38
C MET A 122 -11.72 -10.70 -19.69
N TRP A 123 -10.57 -10.95 -20.31
CA TRP A 123 -9.59 -9.94 -20.68
C TRP A 123 -9.64 -9.67 -22.17
N LEU A 124 -9.71 -8.40 -22.53
CA LEU A 124 -9.61 -7.92 -23.90
C LEU A 124 -8.50 -6.88 -24.00
N SER A 125 -7.91 -6.79 -25.19
CA SER A 125 -7.03 -5.69 -25.56
C SER A 125 -7.65 -4.89 -26.69
N GLY A 126 -7.28 -3.62 -26.78
CA GLY A 126 -7.71 -2.72 -27.84
C GLY A 126 -6.70 -1.61 -28.06
N ARG A 127 -6.97 -0.76 -29.04
CA ARG A 127 -6.17 0.45 -29.29
C ARG A 127 -7.04 1.69 -29.25
N ILE A 128 -6.51 2.75 -28.63
CA ILE A 128 -7.18 4.04 -28.61
C ILE A 128 -7.19 4.62 -30.02
N SER A 129 -8.34 4.75 -30.65
CA SER A 129 -8.42 5.24 -32.03
C SER A 129 -8.67 6.73 -32.11
N GLY A 130 -9.49 7.31 -31.22
CA GLY A 130 -9.73 8.75 -31.12
C GLY A 130 -11.00 9.10 -30.37
N LEU A 131 -11.28 10.41 -30.25
CA LEU A 131 -12.52 10.93 -29.67
C LEU A 131 -13.71 10.70 -30.62
N HIS A 132 -14.86 10.34 -30.04
CA HIS A 132 -16.17 10.27 -30.66
C HIS A 132 -17.17 11.00 -29.75
N GLY A 133 -17.39 12.29 -30.03
CA GLY A 133 -18.03 13.19 -29.06
C GLY A 133 -17.18 13.31 -27.79
N ASP A 134 -17.79 13.13 -26.62
CA ASP A 134 -17.11 13.10 -25.32
C ASP A 134 -16.53 11.72 -24.93
N TRP A 135 -16.76 10.69 -25.74
CA TRP A 135 -16.26 9.33 -25.51
C TRP A 135 -15.05 9.04 -26.38
N VAL A 136 -14.31 7.98 -26.05
CA VAL A 136 -13.16 7.50 -26.83
C VAL A 136 -13.49 6.14 -27.42
N GLN A 137 -13.22 5.98 -28.70
CA GLN A 137 -13.35 4.70 -29.39
C GLN A 137 -12.11 3.84 -29.16
N LEU A 138 -12.36 2.56 -28.90
CA LEU A 138 -11.38 1.50 -28.73
C LEU A 138 -11.53 0.53 -29.90
N ASP A 139 -10.54 0.50 -30.77
CA ASP A 139 -10.53 -0.42 -31.91
C ASP A 139 -10.09 -1.81 -31.44
N ALA A 140 -10.88 -2.82 -31.80
CA ALA A 140 -10.56 -4.23 -31.64
C ALA A 140 -10.06 -4.80 -32.97
N ARG A 141 -9.23 -5.84 -32.93
CA ARG A 141 -8.75 -6.51 -34.16
C ARG A 141 -9.78 -7.50 -34.68
N THR A 142 -10.61 -8.04 -33.79
CA THR A 142 -11.67 -9.01 -34.11
C THR A 142 -12.95 -8.71 -33.35
N ASN A 143 -14.10 -9.18 -33.85
CA ASN A 143 -15.39 -9.06 -33.14
C ASN A 143 -15.39 -9.76 -31.77
N ALA A 144 -14.54 -10.78 -31.58
CA ALA A 144 -14.42 -11.47 -30.29
C ALA A 144 -13.80 -10.58 -29.18
N GLU A 145 -13.06 -9.55 -29.58
CA GLU A 145 -12.38 -8.57 -28.71
C GLU A 145 -13.25 -7.32 -28.44
N VAL A 146 -14.51 -7.31 -28.87
CA VAL A 146 -15.47 -6.24 -28.56
C VAL A 146 -16.11 -6.51 -27.20
N VAL A 147 -16.31 -5.43 -26.41
CA VAL A 147 -16.96 -5.52 -25.11
C VAL A 147 -18.42 -5.96 -25.24
N ARG A 148 -18.93 -6.61 -24.20
CA ARG A 148 -20.28 -7.18 -24.15
C ARG A 148 -20.90 -6.93 -22.76
N PRO A 149 -22.19 -7.22 -22.52
CA PRO A 149 -22.79 -7.06 -21.20
C PRO A 149 -21.93 -7.72 -20.11
N GLY A 150 -21.69 -6.99 -19.01
CA GLY A 150 -20.73 -7.36 -17.95
C GLY A 150 -19.37 -6.64 -18.02
N PHE A 151 -19.08 -5.91 -19.09
CA PHE A 151 -17.90 -5.02 -19.18
C PHE A 151 -18.20 -3.57 -18.79
N SER A 152 -19.46 -3.12 -18.82
CA SER A 152 -19.81 -1.75 -18.47
C SER A 152 -19.32 -1.37 -17.08
N GLY A 153 -18.68 -0.22 -16.95
CA GLY A 153 -18.01 0.26 -15.73
C GLY A 153 -16.63 -0.35 -15.47
N ALA A 154 -16.13 -1.26 -16.32
CA ALA A 154 -14.80 -1.82 -16.17
C ALA A 154 -13.72 -0.77 -16.47
N ALA A 155 -12.59 -0.87 -15.77
CA ALA A 155 -11.43 -0.06 -16.08
C ALA A 155 -10.85 -0.39 -17.47
N VAL A 156 -10.58 0.67 -18.23
CA VAL A 156 -9.62 0.64 -19.33
C VAL A 156 -8.30 1.14 -18.77
N HIS A 157 -7.22 0.37 -18.91
CA HIS A 157 -5.93 0.73 -18.35
C HIS A 157 -4.76 0.57 -19.33
N THR A 158 -3.76 1.41 -19.14
CA THR A 158 -2.46 1.34 -19.81
C THR A 158 -1.44 0.64 -18.91
N GLY A 159 -0.40 0.07 -19.53
CA GLY A 159 0.61 -0.75 -18.89
C GLY A 159 0.76 -2.08 -19.61
N ARG A 160 2.00 -2.52 -19.86
CA ARG A 160 2.24 -3.85 -20.45
C ARG A 160 1.77 -4.92 -19.47
N ARG A 161 1.22 -6.02 -19.98
CA ARG A 161 1.06 -7.26 -19.22
C ARG A 161 2.39 -7.57 -18.50
N ASN A 162 2.35 -7.63 -17.16
CA ASN A 162 3.50 -7.83 -16.26
C ASN A 162 4.40 -6.60 -15.95
N ALA A 163 4.09 -5.39 -16.43
CA ALA A 163 4.83 -4.17 -16.09
C ALA A 163 3.98 -3.25 -15.20
N ARG A 164 4.44 -3.00 -13.97
CA ARG A 164 3.88 -1.97 -13.09
C ARG A 164 4.57 -0.63 -13.35
N PRO A 165 3.85 0.51 -13.27
CA PRO A 165 2.47 0.66 -12.81
C PRO A 165 1.43 0.66 -13.94
N GLU A 166 0.32 -0.05 -13.72
CA GLU A 166 -0.90 0.06 -14.52
C GLU A 166 -1.63 1.37 -14.15
N HIS A 167 -2.15 2.09 -15.14
CA HIS A 167 -2.95 3.30 -14.91
C HIS A 167 -4.31 3.17 -15.58
N VAL A 168 -5.38 3.42 -14.84
CA VAL A 168 -6.73 3.50 -15.37
C VAL A 168 -6.87 4.82 -16.12
N VAL A 169 -7.26 4.72 -17.38
CA VAL A 169 -7.41 5.84 -18.32
C VAL A 169 -8.86 6.09 -18.74
N GLY A 170 -9.77 5.16 -18.42
CA GLY A 170 -11.21 5.34 -18.66
C GLY A 170 -12.06 4.21 -18.09
N LEU A 171 -13.37 4.33 -18.30
CA LEU A 171 -14.36 3.28 -18.01
C LEU A 171 -14.99 2.81 -19.31
N VAL A 172 -15.13 1.50 -19.49
CA VAL A 172 -15.95 0.93 -20.56
C VAL A 172 -17.40 1.34 -20.36
N VAL A 173 -18.08 1.81 -21.40
CA VAL A 173 -19.49 2.23 -21.32
C VAL A 173 -20.39 1.41 -22.21
N SER A 174 -20.00 1.25 -23.46
CA SER A 174 -20.86 0.61 -24.46
C SER A 174 -20.01 0.01 -25.56
N TRP A 175 -20.67 -0.73 -26.45
CA TRP A 175 -20.10 -1.20 -27.70
C TRP A 175 -21.02 -0.78 -28.85
N ARG A 176 -20.49 -0.90 -30.06
CA ARG A 176 -21.15 -0.45 -31.29
C ARG A 176 -22.62 -0.90 -31.46
N GLY A 177 -22.97 -2.11 -31.05
CA GLY A 177 -24.32 -2.66 -31.24
C GLY A 177 -25.38 -2.19 -30.23
N ASP A 178 -24.99 -1.42 -29.22
CA ASP A 178 -25.89 -0.93 -28.15
C ASP A 178 -26.40 0.51 -28.40
N LEU A 179 -26.06 1.13 -29.54
CA LEU A 179 -26.38 2.54 -29.83
C LEU A 179 -27.61 2.77 -30.72
N GLU A 180 -28.48 1.78 -30.90
CA GLU A 180 -29.75 1.83 -31.69
C GLU A 180 -29.61 2.35 -33.14
N ARG A 181 -28.39 2.50 -33.67
CA ARG A 181 -28.14 3.01 -35.02
C ARG A 181 -28.08 1.87 -36.03
N GLU A 182 -28.92 1.93 -37.06
CA GLU A 182 -28.81 1.07 -38.22
C GLU A 182 -27.45 1.23 -38.89
N LEU A 183 -26.81 0.10 -39.20
CA LEU A 183 -25.51 0.05 -39.87
C LEU A 183 -25.66 -0.71 -41.19
N PRO A 184 -24.84 -0.38 -42.21
CA PRO A 184 -24.76 -1.18 -43.42
C PRO A 184 -24.41 -2.64 -43.08
N THR A 185 -25.10 -3.59 -43.72
CA THR A 185 -25.02 -5.05 -43.47
C THR A 185 -23.63 -5.67 -43.70
N ASP A 186 -22.69 -4.94 -44.32
CA ASP A 186 -21.34 -5.42 -44.68
C ASP A 186 -20.20 -4.90 -43.78
N ASN A 187 -20.47 -4.51 -42.52
CA ASN A 187 -19.46 -3.88 -41.67
C ASN A 187 -18.80 -4.83 -40.65
N ASP A 188 -17.55 -5.24 -40.93
CA ASP A 188 -16.61 -5.92 -40.03
C ASP A 188 -16.03 -5.03 -38.90
N LEU A 189 -16.73 -3.95 -38.53
CA LEU A 189 -16.18 -2.95 -37.63
C LEU A 189 -16.37 -3.33 -36.16
N ALA A 190 -15.28 -3.85 -35.58
CA ALA A 190 -15.15 -4.23 -34.17
C ALA A 190 -14.61 -3.06 -33.32
N PHE A 191 -15.49 -2.33 -32.61
CA PHE A 191 -15.03 -1.32 -31.64
C PHE A 191 -15.95 -1.19 -30.42
N SER A 192 -15.36 -0.64 -29.35
CA SER A 192 -15.99 -0.34 -28.07
C SER A 192 -15.82 1.14 -27.70
N TYR A 193 -16.59 1.63 -26.73
CA TYR A 193 -16.48 3.00 -26.23
C TYR A 193 -16.09 3.04 -24.75
N MET A 194 -15.31 4.05 -24.41
CA MET A 194 -15.00 4.39 -23.03
C MET A 194 -15.26 5.87 -22.72
N ILE A 195 -15.61 6.19 -21.48
CA ILE A 195 -15.48 7.56 -20.96
C ILE A 195 -14.05 7.72 -20.43
N PRO A 196 -13.28 8.68 -20.94
CA PRO A 196 -11.91 8.89 -20.48
C PRO A 196 -11.89 9.52 -19.08
N VAL A 197 -10.91 9.16 -18.24
CA VAL A 197 -10.73 9.71 -16.88
C VAL A 197 -10.67 11.24 -16.90
N ASP A 198 -10.12 11.83 -17.94
CA ASP A 198 -10.11 13.29 -18.14
C ASP A 198 -11.52 13.91 -18.22
N ARG A 199 -12.46 13.24 -18.91
CA ARG A 199 -13.87 13.68 -18.91
C ARG A 199 -14.50 13.48 -17.53
N ILE A 200 -14.27 12.35 -16.88
CA ILE A 200 -14.79 12.06 -15.54
C ILE A 200 -14.28 13.10 -14.53
N ALA A 201 -13.01 13.48 -14.62
CA ALA A 201 -12.40 14.50 -13.77
C ALA A 201 -12.99 15.90 -13.97
N ARG A 202 -13.54 16.23 -15.15
CA ARG A 202 -14.27 17.50 -15.34
C ARG A 202 -15.61 17.54 -14.62
N LEU A 203 -16.22 16.37 -14.40
CA LEU A 203 -17.58 16.24 -13.89
C LEU A 203 -17.63 15.83 -12.41
N VAL A 204 -16.64 15.07 -11.97
CA VAL A 204 -16.57 14.50 -10.62
C VAL A 204 -15.35 15.09 -9.91
N PRO A 205 -15.53 16.06 -9.00
CA PRO A 205 -14.43 16.73 -8.29
C PRO A 205 -13.47 15.76 -7.58
N LEU A 206 -14.01 14.68 -7.01
CA LEU A 206 -13.20 13.64 -6.37
C LEU A 206 -12.24 12.98 -7.39
N VAL A 207 -12.71 12.63 -8.59
CA VAL A 207 -11.85 12.06 -9.63
C VAL A 207 -10.84 13.10 -10.10
N ALA A 208 -11.24 14.38 -10.15
CA ALA A 208 -10.31 15.47 -10.45
C ALA A 208 -9.15 15.50 -9.45
N GLU A 209 -9.46 15.47 -8.16
CA GLU A 209 -8.48 15.48 -7.10
C GLU A 209 -7.56 14.25 -7.16
N LEU A 210 -8.12 13.05 -7.29
CA LEU A 210 -7.36 11.79 -7.24
C LEU A 210 -6.45 11.56 -8.45
N SER A 211 -6.80 12.14 -9.60
CA SER A 211 -6.01 12.06 -10.84
C SER A 211 -5.01 13.22 -11.01
N GLY A 212 -5.00 14.18 -10.07
CA GLY A 212 -4.01 15.25 -10.04
C GLY A 212 -2.66 14.80 -9.50
N PRO A 213 -1.60 15.61 -9.67
CA PRO A 213 -0.25 15.29 -9.17
C PRO A 213 -0.22 15.10 -7.66
N ASP A 214 -1.10 15.79 -6.94
CA ASP A 214 -1.24 15.72 -5.49
C ASP A 214 -2.39 14.78 -5.05
N GLY A 215 -2.87 13.88 -5.91
CA GLY A 215 -3.95 12.95 -5.59
C GLY A 215 -3.51 11.88 -4.59
N TRP A 216 -2.30 11.33 -4.77
CA TRP A 216 -1.70 10.29 -3.93
C TRP A 216 -0.17 10.44 -3.84
N ASP A 217 0.40 10.38 -2.64
CA ASP A 217 1.86 10.26 -2.46
C ASP A 217 2.30 8.78 -2.50
N HIS A 218 2.59 8.25 -3.69
CA HIS A 218 3.01 6.84 -3.85
C HIS A 218 4.33 6.51 -3.14
N ALA A 219 5.26 7.47 -3.10
CA ALA A 219 6.55 7.29 -2.43
C ALA A 219 6.37 7.17 -0.91
N LEU A 220 5.47 7.95 -0.31
CA LEU A 220 5.09 7.80 1.09
C LEU A 220 4.41 6.46 1.33
N ALA A 221 3.48 6.05 0.45
CA ALA A 221 2.78 4.78 0.57
C ALA A 221 3.77 3.59 0.59
N ASP A 222 4.75 3.59 -0.31
CA ASP A 222 5.80 2.56 -0.35
C ASP A 222 6.69 2.56 0.90
N ARG A 223 7.10 3.74 1.37
CA ARG A 223 7.88 3.86 2.61
C ARG A 223 7.10 3.34 3.82
N LEU A 224 5.83 3.69 3.93
CA LEU A 224 4.97 3.23 5.03
C LEU A 224 4.72 1.73 4.95
N ARG A 225 4.42 1.17 3.77
CA ARG A 225 4.25 -0.29 3.59
C ARG A 225 5.50 -1.07 4.03
N ARG A 226 6.69 -0.64 3.57
CA ARG A 226 7.96 -1.25 4.00
C ARG A 226 8.19 -1.13 5.50
N TRP A 227 7.82 0.01 6.09
CA TRP A 227 7.90 0.18 7.53
C TRP A 227 6.91 -0.74 8.26
N PHE A 228 5.63 -0.75 7.93
CA PHE A 228 4.65 -1.63 8.56
C PHE A 228 5.03 -3.11 8.47
N ALA A 229 5.66 -3.55 7.36
CA ALA A 229 6.16 -4.92 7.21
C ALA A 229 7.25 -5.33 8.22
N GLY A 230 7.87 -4.38 8.93
CA GLY A 230 8.80 -4.66 10.04
C GLY A 230 10.20 -5.11 9.64
N THR A 231 10.46 -5.30 8.34
CA THR A 231 11.76 -5.78 7.85
C THR A 231 12.80 -4.66 7.82
N ASP A 232 13.82 -4.78 8.68
CA ASP A 232 15.01 -3.95 8.72
C ASP A 232 14.82 -2.44 8.97
N GLN A 233 13.71 -2.07 9.63
CA GLN A 233 13.37 -0.68 9.94
C GLN A 233 13.45 -0.35 11.44
N PRO A 234 13.73 0.91 11.82
CA PRO A 234 13.65 1.34 13.21
C PRO A 234 12.24 1.19 13.80
N ALA A 235 12.16 1.00 15.12
CA ALA A 235 10.89 0.90 15.85
C ALA A 235 10.06 2.19 15.78
N VAL A 236 10.70 3.35 15.61
CA VAL A 236 10.03 4.66 15.50
C VAL A 236 10.20 5.22 14.09
N ARG A 237 9.08 5.66 13.50
CA ARG A 237 9.04 6.38 12.22
C ARG A 237 8.40 7.75 12.45
N PHE A 238 9.15 8.79 12.17
CA PHE A 238 8.65 10.17 12.19
C PHE A 238 8.43 10.72 10.78
N THR A 239 7.33 11.42 10.56
CA THR A 239 7.05 12.10 9.29
C THR A 239 6.21 13.35 9.49
N VAL A 240 6.45 14.35 8.63
CA VAL A 240 5.56 15.51 8.51
C VAL A 240 4.54 15.23 7.42
N VAL A 241 3.26 15.41 7.73
CA VAL A 241 2.13 15.27 6.81
C VAL A 241 1.10 16.36 7.14
N PRO A 242 1.07 17.46 6.38
CA PRO A 242 0.05 18.49 6.51
C PRO A 242 -1.35 17.88 6.40
N ALA A 243 -2.34 18.53 7.01
CA ALA A 243 -3.73 18.10 6.88
C ALA A 243 -4.22 18.33 5.43
N GLY A 244 -4.94 17.35 4.89
CA GLY A 244 -5.47 17.41 3.52
C GLY A 244 -4.47 17.03 2.42
N GLY A 245 -4.97 16.97 1.18
CA GLY A 245 -4.21 16.58 -0.01
C GLY A 245 -3.81 15.10 -0.06
N GLY A 246 -3.09 14.72 -1.12
CA GLY A 246 -2.76 13.32 -1.39
C GLY A 246 -1.79 12.68 -0.42
N ARG A 247 -0.99 13.47 0.30
CA ARG A 247 -0.07 12.95 1.31
C ARG A 247 -0.82 12.52 2.57
N ASP A 248 -1.76 13.34 3.06
CA ASP A 248 -2.65 12.98 4.17
C ASP A 248 -3.57 11.82 3.79
N ARG A 249 -4.16 11.87 2.59
CA ARG A 249 -4.94 10.74 2.05
C ARG A 249 -4.15 9.44 2.00
N THR A 250 -2.90 9.48 1.51
CA THR A 250 -2.00 8.32 1.54
C THR A 250 -1.75 7.82 2.96
N LEU A 251 -1.48 8.73 3.90
CA LEU A 251 -1.25 8.37 5.30
C LEU A 251 -2.48 7.65 5.86
N LEU A 252 -3.65 8.29 5.78
CA LEU A 252 -4.93 7.74 6.24
C LEU A 252 -5.18 6.36 5.63
N HIS A 253 -4.85 6.20 4.34
CA HIS A 253 -5.00 4.92 3.67
C HIS A 253 -4.14 3.82 4.29
N GLN A 254 -2.93 4.12 4.75
CA GLN A 254 -2.03 3.13 5.37
C GLN A 254 -2.32 2.84 6.85
N LEU A 255 -3.15 3.64 7.53
CA LEU A 255 -3.38 3.50 8.98
C LEU A 255 -4.10 2.23 9.38
N HIS A 256 -4.80 1.54 8.48
CA HIS A 256 -5.41 0.24 8.77
C HIS A 256 -4.41 -0.85 9.20
N ARG A 257 -3.12 -0.61 8.95
CA ARG A 257 -2.01 -1.48 9.37
C ARG A 257 -1.56 -1.19 10.81
N ALA A 258 -2.03 -0.10 11.42
CA ALA A 258 -1.79 0.21 12.81
C ALA A 258 -2.79 -0.54 13.70
N HIS A 259 -2.34 -0.91 14.90
CA HIS A 259 -3.20 -1.59 15.88
C HIS A 259 -3.93 -0.59 16.77
N LEU A 260 -3.32 0.56 17.01
CA LEU A 260 -3.88 1.68 17.76
C LEU A 260 -3.59 2.97 16.98
N ILE A 261 -4.55 3.88 16.99
CA ILE A 261 -4.44 5.19 16.35
C ILE A 261 -4.86 6.24 17.39
N HIS A 262 -3.97 7.20 17.64
CA HIS A 262 -4.24 8.39 18.43
C HIS A 262 -4.22 9.62 17.52
N ARG A 263 -5.18 10.52 17.71
CA ARG A 263 -5.25 11.80 16.99
C ARG A 263 -5.08 12.92 18.01
N GLY A 264 -4.01 13.71 17.87
CA GLY A 264 -3.77 14.88 18.70
C GLY A 264 -4.92 15.88 18.57
N GLY A 265 -5.18 16.60 19.65
CA GLY A 265 -6.27 17.57 19.76
C GLY A 265 -7.67 16.96 19.85
N GLN A 266 -7.86 15.66 19.58
CA GLN A 266 -9.15 14.97 19.69
C GLN A 266 -9.20 13.87 20.77
N GLY A 267 -8.04 13.37 21.21
CA GLY A 267 -7.94 12.35 22.25
C GLY A 267 -7.52 12.90 23.60
N ARG A 268 -8.02 12.31 24.69
CA ARG A 268 -7.43 12.49 26.03
C ARG A 268 -6.27 11.49 26.21
N PRO A 269 -5.14 11.89 26.83
CA PRO A 269 -4.05 10.96 27.14
C PRO A 269 -4.51 9.70 27.89
N ASP A 270 -5.45 9.85 28.83
CA ASP A 270 -6.04 8.74 29.58
C ASP A 270 -6.69 7.69 28.68
N ALA A 271 -7.42 8.11 27.65
CA ALA A 271 -8.10 7.21 26.73
C ALA A 271 -7.10 6.42 25.87
N LEU A 272 -5.96 7.04 25.50
CA LEU A 272 -4.85 6.34 24.85
C LEU A 272 -4.26 5.29 25.79
N VAL A 273 -4.00 5.64 27.04
CA VAL A 273 -3.44 4.72 28.04
C VAL A 273 -4.39 3.56 28.31
N ASP A 274 -5.69 3.80 28.44
CA ASP A 274 -6.68 2.74 28.64
C ASP A 274 -6.71 1.77 27.45
N ALA A 275 -6.64 2.30 26.21
CA ALA A 275 -6.54 1.48 25.00
C ALA A 275 -5.22 0.68 24.94
N LEU A 276 -4.11 1.26 25.39
CA LEU A 276 -2.81 0.59 25.49
C LEU A 276 -2.84 -0.55 26.49
N VAL A 277 -3.36 -0.32 27.70
CA VAL A 277 -3.49 -1.36 28.73
C VAL A 277 -4.41 -2.49 28.26
N ALA A 278 -5.53 -2.15 27.60
CA ALA A 278 -6.41 -3.14 26.99
C ALA A 278 -5.72 -3.98 25.91
N ARG A 279 -4.80 -3.38 25.13
CA ARG A 279 -4.02 -4.06 24.10
C ARG A 279 -2.91 -4.94 24.69
N LEU A 280 -2.22 -4.46 25.73
CA LEU A 280 -1.17 -5.17 26.44
C LEU A 280 -1.69 -6.38 27.21
N ARG A 281 -2.93 -6.30 27.70
CA ARG A 281 -3.57 -7.34 28.53
C ARG A 281 -2.70 -7.81 29.71
N PRO A 282 -2.18 -6.90 30.55
CA PRO A 282 -1.41 -7.32 31.72
C PRO A 282 -2.32 -8.10 32.70
N PRO A 283 -1.73 -8.89 33.62
CA PRO A 283 -2.47 -9.52 34.70
C PRO A 283 -3.37 -8.51 35.43
N GLN A 284 -4.57 -8.93 35.85
CA GLN A 284 -5.57 -8.01 36.39
C GLN A 284 -5.04 -7.17 37.56
N HIS A 285 -4.22 -7.77 38.43
CA HIS A 285 -3.61 -7.08 39.58
C HIS A 285 -2.56 -6.03 39.19
N GLN A 286 -2.03 -6.05 37.95
CA GLN A 286 -1.06 -5.07 37.46
C GLN A 286 -1.68 -4.00 36.56
N ARG A 287 -2.96 -4.10 36.18
CA ARG A 287 -3.59 -3.16 35.24
C ARG A 287 -3.45 -1.70 35.65
N ASN A 288 -3.75 -1.38 36.90
CA ASN A 288 -3.62 -0.02 37.43
C ASN A 288 -2.16 0.41 37.48
N ARG A 289 -1.25 -0.48 37.89
CA ARG A 289 0.19 -0.19 37.91
C ARG A 289 0.74 0.16 36.51
N TYR A 290 0.29 -0.55 35.47
CA TYR A 290 0.63 -0.21 34.07
C TYR A 290 0.05 1.14 33.66
N ARG A 291 -1.21 1.43 34.03
CA ARG A 291 -1.86 2.70 33.73
C ARG A 291 -1.13 3.87 34.38
N ASP A 292 -0.87 3.77 35.68
CA ASP A 292 -0.22 4.81 36.49
C ASP A 292 1.23 5.02 36.01
N TRP A 293 1.96 3.92 35.73
CA TRP A 293 3.30 4.01 35.15
C TRP A 293 3.32 4.66 33.76
N LEU A 294 2.31 4.41 32.91
CA LEU A 294 2.21 5.03 31.59
C LEU A 294 1.85 6.52 31.65
N LEU A 295 1.12 6.97 32.68
CA LEU A 295 0.76 8.39 32.86
C LEU A 295 1.87 9.14 33.62
N GLU A 296 2.22 8.67 34.81
CA GLU A 296 3.01 9.39 35.82
C GLU A 296 4.49 9.01 35.79
N GLY A 297 4.81 7.78 35.43
CA GLY A 297 6.18 7.27 35.33
C GLY A 297 6.56 6.44 36.55
N GLY A 298 7.84 6.47 36.93
CA GLY A 298 8.37 5.71 38.06
C GLY A 298 8.76 4.27 37.71
N ASP A 299 8.64 3.38 38.70
CA ASP A 299 9.11 1.99 38.58
C ASP A 299 8.29 1.20 37.56
N GLU A 300 8.98 0.67 36.56
CA GLU A 300 8.36 -0.14 35.52
C GLU A 300 7.69 -1.38 36.14
N PRO A 301 6.43 -1.68 35.77
CA PRO A 301 5.75 -2.88 36.25
C PRO A 301 6.48 -4.16 35.79
N GLU A 302 6.42 -5.20 36.62
CA GLU A 302 7.03 -6.49 36.31
C GLU A 302 6.49 -7.05 34.99
N ARG A 303 7.37 -7.18 33.99
CA ARG A 303 7.00 -7.75 32.70
C ARG A 303 6.67 -9.23 32.86
N SER A 304 5.51 -9.65 32.39
CA SER A 304 5.30 -11.06 32.05
C SER A 304 6.30 -11.39 30.93
N LEU A 305 7.31 -12.23 31.24
CA LEU A 305 8.53 -12.58 30.48
C LEU A 305 8.33 -13.18 29.07
N ALA A 306 7.25 -12.86 28.36
CA ALA A 306 7.01 -13.31 26.99
C ALA A 306 7.77 -12.44 25.98
N GLY A 307 9.10 -12.59 25.96
CA GLY A 307 9.95 -12.35 24.78
C GLY A 307 10.49 -10.92 24.56
N PRO A 308 11.63 -10.80 23.84
CA PRO A 308 12.23 -9.51 23.49
C PRO A 308 11.27 -8.66 22.62
N PRO A 309 11.44 -7.32 22.57
CA PRO A 309 10.69 -6.47 21.65
C PRO A 309 11.01 -6.92 20.22
N ALA A 310 10.12 -7.67 19.62
CA ALA A 310 10.30 -8.16 18.27
C ALA A 310 10.22 -6.98 17.30
N ALA A 311 10.96 -7.06 16.19
CA ALA A 311 10.80 -6.17 15.02
C ALA A 311 9.35 -6.16 14.45
N THR A 312 8.48 -7.02 15.00
CA THR A 312 7.07 -7.25 14.67
C THR A 312 6.09 -6.83 15.78
N GLY A 313 6.53 -6.04 16.76
CA GLY A 313 5.67 -5.55 17.84
C GLY A 313 4.45 -4.75 17.37
N PRO A 314 3.40 -4.59 18.21
CA PRO A 314 2.19 -3.87 17.87
C PRO A 314 2.50 -2.42 17.48
N VAL A 315 1.73 -1.89 16.53
CA VAL A 315 1.95 -0.56 15.97
C VAL A 315 0.96 0.43 16.56
N LEU A 316 1.48 1.51 17.14
CA LEU A 316 0.73 2.70 17.53
C LEU A 316 1.04 3.83 16.55
N ALA A 317 0.01 4.38 15.90
CA ALA A 317 0.12 5.58 15.08
C ALA A 317 -0.40 6.79 15.87
N VAL A 318 0.37 7.87 15.90
CA VAL A 318 0.03 9.15 16.51
C VAL A 318 0.00 10.19 15.40
N ILE A 319 -1.14 10.84 15.21
CA ILE A 319 -1.38 11.78 14.12
C ILE A 319 -1.64 13.16 14.68
N GLY A 320 -0.90 14.16 14.22
CA GLY A 320 -1.00 15.53 14.74
C GLY A 320 -0.45 15.62 16.15
N LEU A 321 0.73 15.04 16.41
CA LEU A 321 1.36 15.14 17.74
C LEU A 321 1.55 16.60 18.18
N ASP A 322 1.86 17.48 17.23
CA ASP A 322 1.99 18.93 17.38
C ASP A 322 0.66 19.66 17.63
N GLU A 323 -0.48 18.99 17.40
CA GLU A 323 -1.83 19.49 17.67
C GLU A 323 -2.34 19.04 19.05
N ASP A 324 -1.58 18.23 19.78
CA ASP A 324 -1.92 17.82 21.14
C ASP A 324 -1.77 18.99 22.12
N PRO A 325 -2.64 19.11 23.15
CA PRO A 325 -2.49 20.13 24.18
C PRO A 325 -1.17 20.04 24.98
N ASP A 326 -0.59 18.84 25.14
CA ASP A 326 0.73 18.64 25.76
C ASP A 326 1.58 17.64 24.95
N PRO A 327 2.20 18.10 23.84
CA PRO A 327 3.00 17.23 22.98
C PRO A 327 4.19 16.60 23.71
N ALA A 328 4.81 17.32 24.64
CA ALA A 328 5.95 16.83 25.40
C ALA A 328 5.54 15.77 26.44
N GLY A 329 4.40 15.94 27.11
CA GLY A 329 3.80 14.91 27.95
C GLY A 329 3.47 13.65 27.15
N LEU A 330 2.84 13.80 25.99
CA LEU A 330 2.54 12.67 25.11
C LEU A 330 3.80 11.94 24.65
N VAL A 331 4.87 12.65 24.28
CA VAL A 331 6.17 12.04 23.95
C VAL A 331 6.72 11.19 25.09
N ARG A 332 6.63 11.65 26.34
CA ARG A 332 7.07 10.88 27.52
C ARG A 332 6.26 9.59 27.71
N VAL A 333 4.94 9.62 27.43
CA VAL A 333 4.11 8.40 27.40
C VAL A 333 4.59 7.47 26.28
N LEU A 334 4.81 7.99 25.08
CA LEU A 334 5.26 7.21 23.92
C LEU A 334 6.64 6.58 24.14
N ALA A 335 7.54 7.26 24.84
CA ALA A 335 8.86 6.73 25.19
C ALA A 335 8.73 5.46 26.05
N ARG A 336 7.81 5.45 27.01
CA ARG A 336 7.45 4.27 27.83
C ARG A 336 6.77 3.18 27.00
N VAL A 337 5.83 3.54 26.14
CA VAL A 337 5.17 2.58 25.24
C VAL A 337 6.17 1.85 24.33
N ARG A 338 7.20 2.56 23.87
CA ARG A 338 8.30 1.98 23.07
C ARG A 338 9.08 0.92 23.84
N THR A 339 9.36 1.11 25.14
CA THR A 339 10.09 0.11 25.94
C THR A 339 9.29 -1.19 26.10
N LEU A 340 7.96 -1.14 25.97
CA LEU A 340 7.07 -2.30 25.91
C LEU A 340 7.09 -3.03 24.54
N GLY A 341 7.93 -2.61 23.60
CA GLY A 341 8.07 -3.23 22.28
C GLY A 341 7.07 -2.75 21.24
N PHE A 342 6.34 -1.67 21.49
CA PHE A 342 5.53 -1.05 20.43
C PHE A 342 6.40 -0.37 19.38
N ARG A 343 5.90 -0.41 18.15
CA ARG A 343 6.41 0.35 17.02
C ARG A 343 5.58 1.61 16.86
N LEU A 344 6.24 2.75 16.70
CA LEU A 344 5.58 4.06 16.73
C LEU A 344 5.66 4.72 15.35
N LEU A 345 4.50 5.08 14.80
CA LEU A 345 4.40 6.00 13.67
C LEU A 345 3.97 7.36 14.22
N ILE A 346 4.90 8.32 14.22
CA ILE A 346 4.67 9.68 14.69
C ILE A 346 4.49 10.60 13.49
N VAL A 347 3.35 11.28 13.44
CA VAL A 347 3.03 12.24 12.40
C VAL A 347 2.76 13.60 13.03
N VAL A 348 3.43 14.63 12.51
CA VAL A 348 3.15 16.04 12.81
C VAL A 348 2.57 16.74 11.58
N ARG A 349 1.79 17.79 11.78
CA ARG A 349 1.18 18.59 10.71
C ARG A 349 2.10 19.71 10.24
N GLY A 350 2.80 20.36 11.17
CA GLY A 350 3.79 21.40 10.92
C GLY A 350 5.24 20.90 10.96
N THR A 351 6.15 21.70 10.41
CA THR A 351 7.60 21.53 10.56
C THR A 351 8.16 22.24 11.79
N GLU A 352 7.35 23.08 12.42
CA GLU A 352 7.67 23.85 13.61
C GLU A 352 6.58 23.61 14.64
N GLY A 353 6.95 23.44 15.91
CA GLY A 353 5.99 23.21 16.96
C GLY A 353 6.62 22.63 18.23
N PRO A 354 5.93 22.78 19.38
CA PRO A 354 6.37 22.19 20.64
C PRO A 354 6.47 20.67 20.51
N GLY A 355 7.49 20.09 21.15
CA GLY A 355 7.65 18.62 21.23
C GLY A 355 8.55 17.99 20.16
N LEU A 356 8.97 18.70 19.11
CA LEU A 356 9.92 18.14 18.12
C LEU A 356 11.26 17.75 18.75
N ASP A 357 11.78 18.57 19.66
CA ASP A 357 13.02 18.27 20.40
C ASP A 357 12.86 17.03 21.28
N ALA A 358 11.71 16.90 21.95
CA ALA A 358 11.37 15.73 22.75
C ALA A 358 11.24 14.46 21.88
N VAL A 359 10.59 14.56 20.70
CA VAL A 359 10.53 13.43 19.74
C VAL A 359 11.93 13.02 19.33
N GLN A 360 12.82 13.99 19.06
CA GLN A 360 14.19 13.72 18.66
C GLN A 360 14.97 13.02 19.78
N SER A 361 14.97 13.59 20.99
CA SER A 361 15.78 13.13 22.12
C SER A 361 15.23 11.87 22.78
N GLU A 362 13.92 11.75 22.96
CA GLU A 362 13.29 10.67 23.72
C GLU A 362 12.81 9.49 22.87
N LEU A 363 12.52 9.70 21.58
CA LEU A 363 12.00 8.64 20.70
C LEU A 363 12.99 8.26 19.60
N LEU A 364 13.42 9.22 18.79
CA LEU A 364 14.21 8.93 17.59
C LEU A 364 15.63 8.50 17.90
N VAL A 365 16.36 9.24 18.73
CA VAL A 365 17.74 8.90 19.10
C VAL A 365 17.80 7.50 19.74
N PRO A 366 17.01 7.18 20.79
CA PRO A 366 17.01 5.84 21.37
C PRO A 366 16.64 4.72 20.38
N ALA A 367 15.63 4.95 19.54
CA ALA A 367 15.20 3.94 18.56
C ALA A 367 16.24 3.67 17.46
N LEU A 368 17.01 4.68 17.04
CA LEU A 368 18.10 4.48 16.08
C LEU A 368 19.32 3.84 16.72
N ASP A 369 19.62 4.18 17.97
CA ASP A 369 20.71 3.58 18.75
C ASP A 369 20.49 2.07 18.96
N GLU A 370 19.31 1.66 19.44
CA GLU A 370 18.92 0.25 19.58
C GLU A 370 19.00 -0.50 18.24
N ARG A 371 18.59 0.16 17.15
CA ARG A 371 18.68 -0.43 15.82
C ARG A 371 20.14 -0.58 15.36
N ALA A 372 21.00 0.37 15.70
CA ALA A 372 22.44 0.27 15.39
C ALA A 372 23.06 -0.90 16.16
N GLU A 373 22.70 -1.08 17.44
CA GLU A 373 23.14 -2.23 18.22
C GLU A 373 22.67 -3.57 17.64
N GLU A 374 21.42 -3.66 17.19
CA GLU A 374 20.89 -4.87 16.54
C GLU A 374 21.66 -5.21 15.25
N LEU A 375 21.90 -4.20 14.39
CA LEU A 375 22.66 -4.40 13.16
C LEU A 375 24.13 -4.78 13.44
N LEU A 376 24.74 -4.20 14.47
CA LEU A 376 26.08 -4.57 14.93
C LEU A 376 26.12 -6.02 15.43
N ARG A 377 25.17 -6.42 16.27
CA ARG A 377 25.05 -7.81 16.74
C ARG A 377 24.92 -8.79 15.57
N ARG A 378 24.16 -8.42 14.54
CA ARG A 378 24.05 -9.21 13.30
C ARG A 378 25.37 -9.26 12.52
N ALA A 379 26.09 -8.14 12.38
CA ALA A 379 27.40 -8.10 11.72
C ALA A 379 28.45 -8.94 12.47
N GLU A 380 28.52 -8.82 13.80
CA GLU A 380 29.39 -9.63 14.68
C GLU A 380 29.04 -11.11 14.61
N HIS A 381 27.76 -11.45 14.46
CA HIS A 381 27.35 -12.83 14.25
C HIS A 381 27.85 -13.37 12.90
N LEU A 382 27.69 -12.61 11.82
CA LEU A 382 28.19 -12.99 10.49
C LEU A 382 29.71 -13.14 10.47
N GLU A 383 30.46 -12.24 11.12
CA GLU A 383 31.91 -12.35 11.23
C GLU A 383 32.33 -13.60 12.01
N ARG A 384 31.66 -13.91 13.13
CA ARG A 384 31.92 -15.15 13.89
C ARG A 384 31.61 -16.41 13.07
N VAL A 385 30.52 -16.42 12.31
CA VAL A 385 30.17 -17.53 11.41
C VAL A 385 31.23 -17.67 10.32
N TRP A 386 31.66 -16.56 9.71
CA TRP A 386 32.71 -16.55 8.70
C TRP A 386 34.04 -17.09 9.22
N LEU A 387 34.50 -16.62 10.39
CA LEU A 387 35.74 -17.11 11.01
C LEU A 387 35.70 -18.62 11.29
N ARG A 388 34.55 -19.15 11.71
CA ARG A 388 34.37 -20.60 11.90
C ARG A 388 34.42 -21.37 10.58
N LEU A 389 33.78 -20.85 9.54
CA LEU A 389 33.80 -21.48 8.21
C LEU A 389 35.20 -21.45 7.59
N GLY A 390 35.91 -20.31 7.68
CA GLY A 390 37.27 -20.17 7.17
C GLY A 390 38.29 -21.06 7.88
N ALA A 391 38.05 -21.41 9.15
CA ALA A 391 38.87 -22.40 9.86
C ALA A 391 38.62 -23.86 9.42
N LEU A 392 37.53 -24.12 8.70
CA LEU A 392 37.10 -25.45 8.25
C LEU A 392 37.34 -25.70 6.75
N THR A 393 37.74 -24.68 5.99
CA THR A 393 37.92 -24.76 4.53
C THR A 393 39.34 -24.38 4.12
N ASP A 394 39.93 -25.10 3.15
CA ASP A 394 41.19 -24.69 2.53
C ASP A 394 41.09 -23.28 1.94
N SER A 395 42.12 -22.46 2.16
CA SER A 395 42.16 -21.01 1.89
C SER A 395 41.71 -20.56 0.50
N ALA A 396 41.69 -21.45 -0.49
CA ALA A 396 41.24 -21.17 -1.85
C ALA A 396 39.71 -21.22 -2.04
N SER A 397 38.96 -21.78 -1.08
CA SER A 397 37.48 -21.92 -1.14
C SER A 397 36.75 -21.10 -0.08
N ALA A 398 37.47 -20.28 0.70
CA ALA A 398 36.86 -19.48 1.75
C ALA A 398 35.94 -18.40 1.14
N PRO A 399 34.72 -18.20 1.69
CA PRO A 399 33.86 -17.11 1.26
C PRO A 399 34.55 -15.76 1.49
N PRO A 400 34.22 -14.70 0.72
CA PRO A 400 34.80 -13.37 0.93
C PRO A 400 34.52 -12.87 2.35
N ARG A 401 35.52 -12.21 2.96
CA ARG A 401 35.40 -11.65 4.30
C ARG A 401 34.27 -10.61 4.34
N PRO A 402 33.42 -10.58 5.39
CA PRO A 402 32.42 -9.53 5.56
C PRO A 402 33.07 -8.15 5.49
N GLY A 403 32.45 -7.22 4.76
CA GLY A 403 32.99 -5.86 4.57
C GLY A 403 32.87 -4.95 5.80
N ALA A 404 32.09 -5.35 6.80
CA ALA A 404 32.01 -4.63 8.07
C ALA A 404 33.19 -4.98 8.97
N ASP A 405 33.87 -3.99 9.54
CA ASP A 405 34.67 -4.13 10.77
C ASP A 405 33.76 -3.79 11.96
N PRO A 406 33.15 -4.78 12.64
CA PRO A 406 32.16 -4.51 13.68
C PRO A 406 32.78 -3.80 14.90
N ALA A 407 34.08 -4.00 15.17
CA ALA A 407 34.78 -3.35 16.26
C ALA A 407 34.99 -1.85 16.02
N ILE A 408 35.33 -1.45 14.78
CA ILE A 408 35.36 -0.03 14.39
C ILE A 408 33.95 0.57 14.49
N ARG A 409 32.93 -0.12 13.97
CA ARG A 409 31.55 0.37 13.99
C ARG A 409 30.98 0.49 15.42
N ARG A 410 31.37 -0.41 16.33
CA ARG A 410 30.99 -0.36 17.75
C ARG A 410 31.67 0.79 18.50
N ARG A 411 32.96 1.04 18.25
CA ARG A 411 33.63 2.25 18.76
C ARG A 411 32.95 3.52 18.27
N ARG A 412 32.66 3.59 16.97
CA ARG A 412 31.90 4.72 16.40
C ARG A 412 30.56 4.91 17.10
N LEU A 413 29.78 3.84 17.32
CA LEU A 413 28.50 3.95 18.06
C LEU A 413 28.69 4.51 19.48
N HIS A 414 29.71 4.05 20.19
CA HIS A 414 30.05 4.58 21.52
C HIS A 414 30.38 6.07 21.47
N ASP A 415 31.16 6.52 20.49
CA ASP A 415 31.51 7.94 20.33
C ASP A 415 30.27 8.79 20.02
N LEU A 416 29.33 8.27 19.23
CA LEU A 416 28.07 8.98 18.95
C LEU A 416 27.22 9.18 20.21
N ARG A 417 27.24 8.25 21.16
CA ARG A 417 26.53 8.38 22.45
C ARG A 417 27.14 9.45 23.37
N ALA A 418 28.37 9.89 23.11
CA ALA A 418 29.01 10.96 23.85
C ALA A 418 28.65 12.36 23.31
N LEU A 419 28.04 12.47 22.12
CA LEU A 419 27.68 13.77 21.53
C LEU A 419 26.60 14.48 22.37
N PRO A 420 26.80 15.73 22.80
CA PRO A 420 25.85 16.43 23.69
C PRO A 420 24.56 16.84 22.97
N ASP A 421 24.65 17.20 21.69
CA ASP A 421 23.49 17.63 20.89
C ASP A 421 22.73 16.42 20.32
N PRO A 422 21.43 16.25 20.66
CA PRO A 422 20.59 15.22 20.06
C PRO A 422 20.47 15.31 18.53
N HIS A 423 20.62 16.50 17.93
CA HIS A 423 20.48 16.68 16.49
C HIS A 423 21.67 16.10 15.74
N ASP A 424 22.88 16.48 16.16
CA ASP A 424 24.13 15.92 15.64
C ASP A 424 24.17 14.39 15.83
N ARG A 425 23.76 13.93 17.02
CA ARG A 425 23.66 12.50 17.32
C ARG A 425 22.71 11.78 16.38
N LEU A 426 21.52 12.34 16.14
CA LEU A 426 20.52 11.78 15.22
C LEU A 426 21.08 11.69 13.79
N ALA A 427 21.71 12.75 13.29
CA ALA A 427 22.29 12.80 11.95
C ALA A 427 23.38 11.73 11.78
N ALA A 428 24.26 11.62 12.78
CA ALA A 428 25.34 10.65 12.77
C ALA A 428 24.86 9.20 12.88
N LEU A 429 23.84 8.92 13.71
CA LEU A 429 23.20 7.60 13.80
C LEU A 429 22.55 7.18 12.47
N LYS A 430 21.86 8.11 11.78
CA LYS A 430 21.30 7.86 10.44
C LYS A 430 22.39 7.49 9.43
N GLN A 431 23.56 8.13 9.48
CA GLN A 431 24.69 7.77 8.63
C GLN A 431 25.23 6.38 8.98
N LEU A 432 25.48 6.10 10.27
CA LEU A 432 25.97 4.80 10.71
C LEU A 432 25.05 3.64 10.29
N LEU A 433 23.73 3.81 10.41
CA LEU A 433 22.74 2.82 9.97
C LEU A 433 22.74 2.61 8.45
N ARG A 434 22.99 3.65 7.66
CA ARG A 434 23.14 3.51 6.20
C ARG A 434 24.38 2.69 5.87
N ASP A 435 25.50 3.01 6.50
CA ASP A 435 26.76 2.29 6.29
C ASP A 435 26.63 0.81 6.69
N LEU A 436 26.10 0.52 7.88
CA LEU A 436 25.91 -0.87 8.36
C LEU A 436 25.02 -1.69 7.44
N ARG A 437 23.95 -1.08 6.89
CA ARG A 437 23.08 -1.76 5.91
C ARG A 437 23.83 -2.05 4.60
N ALA A 438 24.65 -1.12 4.13
CA ALA A 438 25.45 -1.32 2.93
C ALA A 438 26.43 -2.49 3.12
N ASP A 439 27.15 -2.51 4.24
CA ASP A 439 28.12 -3.57 4.58
C ASP A 439 27.44 -4.96 4.65
N LEU A 440 26.27 -5.04 5.28
CA LEU A 440 25.50 -6.29 5.39
C LEU A 440 24.92 -6.76 4.05
N THR A 441 24.53 -5.82 3.18
CA THR A 441 23.98 -6.17 1.85
C THR A 441 25.07 -6.65 0.91
N ALA A 442 26.25 -6.03 0.94
CA ALA A 442 27.41 -6.44 0.15
C ALA A 442 27.84 -7.89 0.49
N THR A 443 27.73 -8.27 1.76
CA THR A 443 28.05 -9.63 2.24
C THR A 443 27.02 -10.68 1.78
N ALA A 444 25.77 -10.29 1.57
CA ALA A 444 24.70 -11.20 1.14
C ALA A 444 24.62 -11.40 -0.39
N GLY A 445 25.26 -10.54 -1.19
CA GLY A 445 25.11 -10.49 -2.65
C GLY A 445 26.12 -11.30 -3.47
N HIS A 446 27.00 -12.11 -2.86
CA HIS A 446 27.93 -12.96 -3.60
C HIS A 446 27.33 -14.36 -3.83
N PRO A 447 26.99 -14.73 -5.08
CA PRO A 447 26.81 -16.13 -5.41
C PRO A 447 28.18 -16.82 -5.27
N GLY A 448 28.26 -17.87 -4.46
CA GLY A 448 29.45 -18.71 -4.43
C GLY A 448 29.79 -19.23 -5.84
N PRO A 449 31.05 -19.64 -6.09
CA PRO A 449 31.43 -20.18 -7.39
C PRO A 449 30.53 -21.37 -7.69
N ALA A 450 29.99 -21.40 -8.92
CA ALA A 450 29.27 -22.54 -9.44
C ALA A 450 30.06 -23.82 -9.14
N GLY A 451 29.42 -24.78 -8.47
CA GLY A 451 30.01 -26.10 -8.28
C GLY A 451 30.47 -26.67 -9.63
N PRO A 452 31.57 -27.42 -9.66
CA PRO A 452 32.10 -27.96 -10.90
C PRO A 452 31.01 -28.81 -11.55
N GLY A 453 30.63 -28.43 -12.78
CA GLY A 453 29.72 -29.22 -13.60
C GLY A 453 30.25 -30.64 -13.69
N LEU A 454 29.42 -31.59 -13.28
CA LEU A 454 29.65 -33.00 -13.55
C LEU A 454 29.83 -33.17 -15.07
N PRO A 455 30.87 -33.89 -15.52
CA PRO A 455 31.07 -34.12 -16.95
C PRO A 455 29.95 -34.98 -17.51
N ASP A 456 29.51 -34.63 -18.72
CA ASP A 456 28.67 -35.43 -19.60
C ASP A 456 29.07 -36.90 -19.57
N GLN A 457 28.28 -37.73 -18.88
CA GLN A 457 28.30 -39.17 -19.11
C GLN A 457 27.49 -39.47 -20.36
N ARG A 458 28.21 -39.50 -21.49
CA ARG A 458 27.86 -40.34 -22.63
C ARG A 458 27.69 -41.78 -22.15
N THR A 459 26.46 -42.30 -22.24
CA THR A 459 26.20 -43.73 -22.33
C THR A 459 25.29 -44.00 -23.53
N GLY A 460 25.90 -44.22 -24.69
CA GLY A 460 25.52 -45.35 -25.55
C GLY A 460 26.67 -46.38 -25.48
N PRO A 461 26.54 -47.63 -25.99
CA PRO A 461 25.62 -48.03 -27.07
C PRO A 461 24.98 -49.45 -26.95
N ALA A 462 24.16 -49.77 -27.97
CA ALA A 462 23.83 -51.11 -28.53
C ALA A 462 22.98 -52.07 -27.67
N GLY A 463 21.97 -52.79 -28.18
CA GLY A 463 21.42 -52.96 -29.52
C GLY A 463 20.57 -54.24 -29.59
N ARG A 464 19.53 -54.20 -30.44
CA ARG A 464 18.92 -55.30 -31.23
C ARG A 464 18.18 -56.46 -30.50
N PRO A 465 17.28 -57.22 -31.18
CA PRO A 465 17.09 -57.40 -32.63
C PRO A 465 16.18 -56.40 -33.33
#